data_AF-A0A840YIL5-F1
#
_entry.id   AF-A0A840YIL5-F1
#
_cell.length_a   1.000
_cell.length_b   1.000
_cell.length_c   1.000
_cell.angle_alpha   90.00
_cell.angle_beta   90.00
_cell.angle_gamma   90.00
#
_symmetry.space_group_name_H-M   'P 1'
#
loop_
_entity.id
_entity.type
_entity.pdbx_description
1 polymer ?
#
loop_
_entity_poly.entity_id
_entity_poly.type
_entity_poly.pdbx_seq_one_letter_code
_entity_poly.pdbx_strand_id
1 'polypeptide(L)' 'MTLEQFHSLLVTTWIVWFFVLFGGIVTWALWPSRRENFERARQIPLREAE' A
#
# COMPACT_ATOMS: atom_id res chain seq x y z
N MET A 1 -0.10 11.84 -35.67
CA MET A 1 -0.24 12.02 -34.21
C MET A 1 0.69 13.16 -33.82
N THR A 2 0.16 14.26 -33.29
CA THR A 2 0.94 15.49 -33.01
C THR A 2 1.70 15.36 -31.68
N LEU A 3 2.80 16.11 -31.51
CA LEU A 3 3.63 16.09 -30.30
C LEU A 3 2.81 16.39 -29.03
N GLU A 4 1.82 17.28 -29.15
CA GLU A 4 0.91 17.64 -28.05
C GLU A 4 0.04 16.46 -27.60
N GLN A 5 -0.43 15.63 -28.53
CA GLN A 5 -1.17 14.41 -28.19
C GLN A 5 -0.31 13.41 -27.41
N PHE A 6 0.96 13.25 -27.80
CA PHE A 6 1.89 12.40 -27.07
C PHE A 6 2.12 12.92 -25.65
N HIS A 7 2.32 14.22 -25.48
CA HIS A 7 2.49 14.83 -24.16
C HIS A 7 1.27 14.63 -23.27
N SER A 8 0.06 14.86 -23.80
CA SER A 8 -1.18 14.67 -23.05
C SER A 8 -1.40 13.22 -22.63
N LEU A 9 -1.10 12.25 -23.51
CA LEU A 9 -1.22 10.82 -23.19
C LEU A 9 -0.20 10.38 -22.14
N LEU A 10 1.03 10.91 -22.21
CA LEU A 10 2.09 10.60 -21.26
C LEU A 10 1.73 11.10 -19.86
N VAL A 11 1.28 12.35 -19.74
CA VAL A 11 0.86 12.94 -18.47
C VAL A 11 -0.33 12.19 -17.87
N THR A 12 -1.35 11.88 -18.69
CA THR A 12 -2.53 11.11 -18.23
C THR A 12 -2.14 9.73 -17.72
N THR A 13 -1.32 9.01 -18.48
CA THR A 13 -0.82 7.68 -18.11
C THR A 13 0.02 7.75 -16.83
N TRP A 14 0.88 8.76 -16.70
CA TRP A 14 1.71 8.97 -15.52
C TRP A 14 0.89 9.19 -14.26
N ILE A 15 -0.14 10.03 -14.32
CA ILE A 15 -1.02 10.32 -13.18
C ILE A 15 -1.78 9.06 -12.77
N VAL A 16 -2.39 8.34 -13.73
CA VAL A 16 -3.10 7.08 -13.44
C VAL A 16 -2.15 6.07 -12.81
N TRP A 17 -0.94 5.92 -13.36
CA TRP A 17 0.07 5.00 -12.83
C TRP A 17 0.51 5.37 -11.42
N PHE A 18 0.67 6.65 -11.12
CA PHE A 18 0.97 7.14 -9.78
C PHE A 18 -0.10 6.71 -8.76
N PHE A 19 -1.38 6.91 -9.09
CA PHE A 19 -2.48 6.50 -8.21
C PHE A 19 -2.58 4.98 -8.06
N VAL A 20 -2.32 4.20 -9.12
CA VAL A 20 -2.31 2.74 -9.05
C VAL A 20 -1.20 2.24 -8.13
N LEU A 21 0.03 2.74 -8.30
CA LEU A 21 1.16 2.37 -7.44
C LEU A 21 0.92 2.81 -6.00
N PHE A 22 0.53 4.07 -5.80
CA PHE A 22 0.30 4.61 -4.47
C PHE A 22 -0.85 3.88 -3.76
N GLY A 23 -2.00 3.74 -4.42
CA GLY A 23 -3.15 3.00 -3.90
C GLY A 23 -2.83 1.53 -3.63
N GLY A 24 -2.04 0.90 -4.50
CA GLY A 24 -1.54 -0.47 -4.31
C GLY A 24 -0.68 -0.61 -3.05
N ILE A 25 0.28 0.30 -2.86
CA ILE A 25 1.15 0.31 -1.66
C ILE A 25 0.33 0.58 -0.40
N VAL A 26 -0.58 1.56 -0.42
CA VAL A 26 -1.43 1.90 0.73
C VAL A 26 -2.31 0.69 1.09
N THR A 27 -2.94 0.07 0.10
CA THR A 27 -3.79 -1.11 0.30
C THR A 27 -2.97 -2.27 0.84
N TRP A 28 -1.76 -2.49 0.32
CA TRP A 28 -0.83 -3.53 0.80
C TRP A 28 -0.33 -3.27 2.21
N ALA A 29 0.02 -2.03 2.55
CA ALA A 29 0.52 -1.64 3.87
C ALA A 29 -0.58 -1.70 4.94
N LEU A 30 -1.81 -1.31 4.57
CA LEU A 30 -2.99 -1.43 5.43
C LEU A 30 -3.57 -2.85 5.43
N TRP A 31 -3.09 -3.73 4.54
CA TRP A 31 -3.64 -5.07 4.38
C TRP A 31 -3.49 -5.85 5.71
N PRO A 32 -4.60 -6.26 6.34
CA PRO A 32 -4.61 -6.79 7.69
C PRO A 32 -4.10 -8.23 7.81
N SER A 33 -3.47 -8.81 6.78
CA SER A 33 -3.09 -10.25 6.72
C SER A 33 -2.08 -10.71 7.77
N ARG A 34 -1.60 -9.84 8.65
CA ARG A 34 -0.81 -10.23 9.83
C ARG A 34 -1.40 -9.77 11.16
N ARG A 35 -2.56 -9.09 11.17
CA ARG A 35 -3.23 -8.66 12.41
C ARG A 35 -3.47 -9.84 13.35
N GLU A 36 -3.80 -11.03 12.83
CA GLU A 36 -4.02 -12.22 13.66
C GLU A 36 -2.76 -12.69 14.41
N ASN A 37 -1.56 -12.57 13.81
CA ASN A 37 -0.31 -12.90 14.50
C ASN A 37 0.05 -11.85 15.55
N PHE A 38 -0.24 -10.56 15.30
CA PHE A 38 -0.05 -9.52 16.30
C PHE A 38 -1.07 -9.64 17.44
N GLU A 39 -2.30 -10.05 17.16
CA GLU A 39 -3.32 -10.26 18.20
C GLU A 39 -2.98 -11.46 19.09
N ARG A 40 -2.44 -12.55 18.52
CA ARG A 40 -1.88 -13.66 19.32
C ARG A 40 -0.67 -13.24 20.16
N ALA A 41 0.20 -12.38 19.65
CA ALA A 41 1.34 -11.87 20.41
C ALA A 41 0.95 -10.90 21.55
N ARG A 42 -0.19 -10.22 21.44
CA ARG A 42 -0.75 -9.38 22.51
C ARG A 42 -1.36 -10.17 23.66
N GLN A 43 -1.75 -11.42 23.41
CA GLN A 43 -2.29 -12.33 24.42
C GLN A 43 -1.19 -13.08 25.18
N ILE A 44 0.09 -12.81 24.90
CA ILE A 44 1.18 -13.40 25.67
C ILE A 44 1.11 -12.76 27.07
N PRO A 45 0.81 -13.54 28.13
CA PRO A 45 0.78 -13.00 29.47
C PRO A 45 2.17 -12.46 29.80
N LEU A 46 2.22 -11.26 30.37
CA LEU A 46 3.41 -10.71 31.00
C LEU A 46 3.81 -11.69 32.11
N ARG A 47 4.61 -12.71 31.78
CA ARG A 47 5.24 -13.57 32.78
C ARG A 47 6.25 -12.67 33.46
N GLU A 48 5.82 -12.14 34.60
CA GLU A 48 6.68 -11.57 35.61
C GLU A 48 7.80 -12.59 35.84
N ALA A 49 9.02 -12.19 35.46
CA ALA A 49 10.21 -12.97 35.74
C ALA A 49 10.45 -12.86 37.24
N GLU A 50 9.86 -13.79 37.99
CA GLU A 50 10.28 -14.13 39.35
C GLU A 50 11.62 -14.87 39.31
#